data_AF-A0A5K1BL53-F1
#
_entry.id   AF-A0A5K1BL53-F1
#
_cell.length_a   1.000
_cell.length_b   1.000
_cell.length_c   1.000
_cell.angle_alpha   90.00
_cell.angle_beta   90.00
_cell.angle_gamma   90.00
#
_symmetry.space_group_name_H-M   'P 1'
#
loop_
_entity.id
_entity.type
_entity.pdbx_description
1 polymer ?
#
loop_
_entity_poly.entity_id
_entity_poly.type
_entity_poly.pdbx_seq_one_letter_code
_entity_poly.pdbx_strand_id
1 'polypeptide(L)' 'NVLKVVVDIPSTGEINFHCTHLDHLDENWRMKQVKATVEADDSPHLLAGCLNSLDETDYSEERWTDMVK' A
#
# COMPACT_ATOMS: atom_id res chain seq x y z
N ASN A 1 4.96 5.73 -4.93
CA ASN A 1 6.38 5.38 -4.67
C ASN A 1 6.42 4.17 -3.76
N VAL A 2 7.30 3.20 -4.04
CA VAL A 2 7.48 1.99 -3.23
C VAL A 2 8.95 1.84 -2.85
N LEU A 3 9.22 1.54 -1.58
CA LEU A 3 10.52 1.10 -1.10
C LEU A 3 10.45 -0.43 -0.92
N LYS A 4 11.34 -1.17 -1.56
CA LYS A 4 11.49 -2.62 -1.39
C LYS A 4 12.80 -2.91 -0.65
N VAL A 5 12.72 -3.75 0.38
CA VAL A 5 13.88 -4.33 1.07
C VAL A 5 13.69 -5.85 1.11
N VAL A 6 14.73 -6.60 0.78
CA VAL A 6 14.73 -8.05 0.93
C VAL A 6 15.44 -8.37 2.24
N VAL A 7 14.79 -9.16 3.09
CA VAL A 7 15.32 -9.58 4.39
C VAL A 7 15.47 -11.09 4.39
N ASP A 8 16.69 -11.58 4.58
CA ASP A 8 16.94 -13.00 4.80
C ASP A 8 16.67 -13.36 6.27
N ILE A 9 15.70 -14.24 6.50
CA ILE A 9 15.32 -14.68 7.84
C ILE A 9 15.90 -16.07 8.10
N PRO A 10 16.68 -16.26 9.18
CA PRO A 10 17.22 -17.57 9.55
C PRO A 10 16.13 -18.65 9.56
N SER A 11 16.39 -19.74 8.83
CA SER A 11 15.50 -20.91 8.71
C SER A 11 14.16 -20.69 7.98
N THR A 12 13.82 -19.46 7.60
CA THR A 12 12.57 -19.11 6.89
C THR A 12 12.84 -18.68 5.44
N GLY A 13 14.04 -18.19 5.14
CA GLY A 13 14.45 -17.70 3.82
C GLY A 13 14.16 -16.21 3.63
N GLU A 14 14.19 -15.77 2.37
CA GLU A 14 14.00 -14.37 2.01
C GLU A 14 12.53 -13.93 2.08
N ILE A 15 12.30 -12.73 2.64
CA ILE A 15 11.01 -12.05 2.65
C ILE A 15 11.17 -10.66 2.04
N ASN A 16 10.25 -10.30 1.16
CA ASN A 16 10.17 -8.98 0.56
C ASN A 16 9.34 -8.02 1.42
N PHE A 17 9.99 -7.02 2.01
CA PHE A 17 9.32 -5.93 2.72
C PHE A 17 9.08 -4.74 1.78
N HIS A 18 7.82 -4.38 1.59
CA HIS A 18 7.39 -3.26 0.78
C HIS A 18 6.77 -2.16 1.66
N CYS A 19 7.39 -0.99 1.69
CA CYS A 19 6.82 0.21 2.29
C CYS A 19 6.23 1.11 1.20
N THR A 20 4.95 1.44 1.32
CA THR A 20 4.17 2.15 0.30
C THR A 20 3.53 3.42 0.82
N HIS A 21 3.30 4.35 -0.11
CA HIS A 21 2.35 5.45 0.05
C HIS A 21 1.42 5.37 -1.17
N LEU A 22 0.24 4.79 -0.94
CA LEU A 22 -0.74 4.49 -1.99
C LEU A 22 -1.60 5.70 -2.31
N ASP A 23 -2.43 5.59 -3.34
CA ASP A 23 -3.40 6.63 -3.67
C ASP A 23 -4.35 6.91 -2.51
N HIS A 24 -4.64 8.19 -2.28
CA HIS A 24 -5.46 8.60 -1.13
C HIS A 24 -6.94 8.84 -1.49
N LEU A 25 -7.30 8.83 -2.78
CA LEU A 25 -8.65 9.15 -3.24
C LEU A 25 -9.26 8.03 -4.09
N ASP A 26 -8.50 7.43 -5.01
CA ASP A 26 -9.00 6.42 -5.94
C ASP A 26 -8.67 5.01 -5.46
N GLU A 27 -9.68 4.33 -4.91
CA GLU A 27 -9.58 2.94 -4.47
C GLU A 27 -9.20 1.97 -5.62
N ASN A 28 -9.71 2.19 -6.83
CA ASN A 28 -9.34 1.34 -7.97
C ASN A 28 -7.87 1.51 -8.32
N TRP A 29 -7.34 2.73 -8.18
CA TRP A 29 -5.92 2.97 -8.35
C TRP A 29 -5.08 2.33 -7.24
N ARG A 30 -5.51 2.42 -5.97
CA ARG A 30 -4.88 1.68 -4.86
C ARG A 30 -4.81 0.19 -5.14
N MET A 31 -5.89 -0.42 -5.61
CA MET A 31 -5.92 -1.85 -5.92
C MET A 31 -4.97 -2.26 -7.05
N LYS A 32 -4.80 -1.40 -8.07
CA LYS A 32 -3.78 -1.61 -9.10
C LYS A 32 -2.36 -1.54 -8.52
N GLN A 33 -2.09 -0.60 -7.62
CA GLN A 33 -0.78 -0.47 -6.96
C GLN A 33 -0.46 -1.67 -6.05
N VAL A 34 -1.44 -2.15 -5.28
CA VAL A 34 -1.29 -3.34 -4.43
C VAL A 34 -1.02 -4.58 -5.30
N LYS A 35 -1.81 -4.80 -6.36
CA LYS A 35 -1.59 -5.93 -7.28
C LYS A 35 -0.22 -5.89 -7.93
N ALA A 36 0.20 -4.73 -8.43
CA ALA A 36 1.53 -4.57 -9.03
C ALA A 36 2.67 -4.91 -8.05
N THR A 37 2.45 -4.79 -6.74
CA THR A 37 3.44 -5.15 -5.70
C THR A 37 3.41 -6.65 -5.39
N VAL A 38 2.22 -7.22 -5.20
CA VAL A 38 2.06 -8.63 -4.81
C VAL A 38 2.32 -9.59 -5.98
N GLU A 39 1.98 -9.20 -7.21
CA GLU A 39 2.15 -10.01 -8.43
C GLU A 39 3.54 -9.86 -9.06
N ALA A 40 4.43 -9.06 -8.46
CA ALA A 40 5.78 -8.83 -8.99
C ALA A 40 6.67 -10.09 -8.94
N ASP A 41 6.49 -10.93 -7.91
CA ASP A 41 7.16 -12.22 -7.75
C ASP A 41 6.41 -13.11 -6.74
N ASP A 42 6.71 -14.42 -6.73
CA ASP A 42 6.04 -15.42 -5.88
C ASP A 42 6.62 -15.55 -4.45
N SER A 43 7.55 -14.68 -4.06
CA SER A 43 8.14 -14.77 -2.72
C SER A 43 7.18 -14.25 -1.62
N PRO A 44 7.41 -14.59 -0.35
CA PRO A 44 6.61 -14.03 0.73
C PRO A 44 6.78 -12.50 0.83
N HIS A 45 5.65 -11.78 0.88
CA HIS A 45 5.62 -10.33 0.94
C HIS A 45 5.07 -9.82 2.28
N LEU A 46 5.67 -8.75 2.80
CA LEU A 46 5.08 -7.90 3.83
C LEU A 46 4.84 -6.51 3.23
N LEU A 47 3.57 -6.11 3.16
CA LEU A 47 3.15 -4.79 2.68
C LEU A 47 2.81 -3.88 3.87
N ALA A 48 3.49 -2.74 3.98
CA ALA A 48 3.29 -1.77 5.06
C ALA A 48 3.34 -0.32 4.54
N GLY A 49 3.02 0.63 5.41
CA GLY A 49 3.08 2.07 5.13
C GLY A 49 1.72 2.75 5.07
N CYS A 50 1.64 3.87 4.35
CA CYS A 50 0.41 4.63 4.15
C CYS A 50 -0.43 3.96 3.07
N LEU A 51 -1.22 2.96 3.46
CA LEU A 51 -2.14 2.25 2.57
C LEU A 51 -3.31 3.12 2.10
N ASN A 52 -3.59 4.20 2.85
CA ASN A 52 -4.67 5.14 2.60
C ASN A 52 -6.04 4.45 2.42
N SER A 53 -6.38 3.51 3.29
CA SER A 53 -7.61 2.72 3.18
C SER A 53 -8.89 3.42 3.67
N LEU A 54 -8.81 4.72 3.94
CA LEU A 54 -9.97 5.50 4.38
C LEU A 54 -10.84 5.86 3.18
N ASP A 55 -12.13 6.01 3.42
CA ASP A 55 -13.12 6.46 2.45
C ASP A 55 -13.82 7.75 2.91
N GLU A 56 -14.76 8.26 2.11
CA GLU A 56 -15.50 9.49 2.41
C GLU A 56 -16.16 9.48 3.80
N THR A 57 -16.61 8.32 4.27
CA THR A 57 -17.34 8.18 5.55
C THR A 57 -16.44 8.33 6.77
N ASP A 58 -15.12 8.20 6.60
CA ASP A 58 -14.13 8.42 7.65
C ASP A 58 -13.86 9.92 7.90
N TYR A 59 -14.37 10.81 7.04
CA TYR A 59 -14.14 12.25 7.10
C TYR A 59 -15.41 13.04 7.38
N SER A 60 -15.26 14.22 7.97
CA SER A 60 -16.32 15.22 7.94
C SER A 60 -16.50 15.75 6.51
N GLU A 61 -17.71 16.22 6.17
CA GLU A 61 -17.98 16.83 4.86
C GLU A 61 -16.99 17.95 4.50
N GLU A 62 -16.63 18.80 5.49
CA GLU A 62 -15.63 19.87 5.33
C GLU A 62 -14.27 19.29 4.94
N ARG A 63 -13.80 18.28 5.69
CA ARG A 63 -12.49 17.67 5.46
C ARG A 63 -12.44 16.96 4.10
N TRP A 64 -13.50 16.24 3.74
CA TRP A 64 -13.60 15.55 2.45
C TRP A 64 -13.59 16.55 1.29
N THR A 65 -14.37 17.63 1.38
CA THR A 65 -14.44 18.69 0.37
C THR A 65 -13.09 19.32 0.10
N ASP A 66 -12.22 19.45 1.11
CA ASP A 66 -10.86 19.97 0.93
C ASP A 66 -9.87 18.94 0.37
N MET A 67 -10.13 17.65 0.52
CA MET A 67 -9.26 16.57 0.00
C MET A 67 -9.47 16.29 -1.48
N VAL A 68 -10.70 16.45 -1.99
CA VAL A 68 -11.06 16.15 -3.39
C VAL A 68 -10.82 17.31 -4.37
N LYS A 69 -10.33 18.47 -3.88
CA LYS A 69 -9.98 19.65 -4.69
C LYS A 69 -8.58 19.52 -5.29
#